data_AF-A0A2M8FFF5-F1
#
_entry.id   AF-A0A2M8FFF5-F1
#
_cell.length_a   1.000
_cell.length_b   1.000
_cell.length_c   1.000
_cell.angle_alpha   90.00
_cell.angle_beta   90.00
_cell.angle_gamma   90.00
#
_symmetry.space_group_name_H-M   'P 1'
#
loop_
_entity.id
_entity.type
_entity.pdbx_description
1 polymer ?
#
loop_
_entity_poly.entity_id
_entity_poly.type
_entity_poly.pdbx_seq_one_letter_code
_entity_poly.pdbx_strand_id
1 'polypeptide(L)' 'MKIYSWNVNGIRAVHKKGALQDFITKHQPDVLCLQETKANQDQI' A
#
# COMPACT_ATOMS: atom_id res chain seq x y z
N MET A 1 18.73 0.46 -1.97
CA MET A 1 17.72 1.28 -1.29
C MET A 1 16.67 1.74 -2.30
N LYS A 2 15.45 1.23 -2.19
CA LYS A 2 14.29 1.48 -3.05
C LYS A 2 13.20 2.14 -2.22
N ILE A 3 12.80 3.33 -2.64
CA ILE A 3 11.73 4.09 -2.00
C ILE A 3 10.60 4.25 -3.00
N TYR A 4 9.39 3.88 -2.60
CA TYR A 4 8.20 4.02 -3.42
C TYR A 4 7.19 4.91 -2.70
N SER A 5 6.51 5.75 -3.48
CA SER A 5 5.41 6.58 -3.01
C SER A 5 4.19 6.25 -3.87
N TRP A 6 3.11 5.81 -3.23
CA TRP A 6 1.93 5.34 -3.93
C TRP A 6 0.65 5.92 -3.32
N ASN A 7 -0.05 6.72 -4.12
CA ASN A 7 -1.42 7.10 -3.85
C ASN A 7 -2.34 5.91 -4.15
N VAL A 8 -2.94 5.34 -3.10
CA VAL A 8 -3.76 4.13 -3.19
C VAL A 8 -5.25 4.40 -3.36
N ASN A 9 -5.69 5.66 -3.21
CA ASN A 9 -7.10 6.06 -3.28
C ASN A 9 -8.03 5.09 -2.50
N GLY A 10 -7.65 4.70 -1.29
CA GLY A 10 -8.32 3.69 -0.48
C GLY A 10 -7.51 2.41 -0.30
N ILE A 11 -6.81 2.29 0.82
CA ILE A 11 -5.95 1.14 1.12
C ILE A 11 -6.74 -0.17 1.27
N ARG A 12 -7.99 -0.11 1.73
CA ARG A 12 -8.85 -1.29 1.85
C ARG A 12 -9.13 -1.96 0.51
N ALA A 13 -9.30 -1.17 -0.56
CA ALA A 13 -9.53 -1.71 -1.90
C ALA A 13 -8.27 -2.40 -2.43
N VAL A 14 -7.10 -1.79 -2.20
CA VAL A 14 -5.80 -2.34 -2.57
C VAL A 14 -5.51 -3.63 -1.79
N HIS A 15 -5.77 -3.64 -0.49
CA HIS A 15 -5.58 -4.81 0.37
C HIS A 15 -6.50 -5.96 -0.01
N LYS A 16 -7.81 -5.71 -0.17
CA LYS A 16 -8.78 -6.74 -0.59
C LYS A 16 -8.45 -7.36 -1.95
N LYS A 17 -7.79 -6.61 -2.84
CA LYS A 17 -7.35 -7.08 -4.16
C LYS A 17 -6.01 -7.84 -4.13
N GLY A 18 -5.33 -7.92 -2.97
CA GLY A 18 -3.98 -8.50 -2.86
C GLY A 18 -2.86 -7.65 -3.44
N ALA A 19 -3.19 -6.51 -4.07
CA ALA A 19 -2.25 -5.69 -4.82
C ALA A 19 -1.11 -5.11 -3.95
N LEU A 20 -1.34 -4.91 -2.65
CA LEU A 20 -0.28 -4.48 -1.73
C LEU A 20 0.78 -5.59 -1.54
N GLN A 21 0.34 -6.82 -1.28
CA GLN A 21 1.22 -7.98 -1.13
C GLN A 21 2.00 -8.24 -2.42
N ASP A 22 1.31 -8.26 -3.57
CA ASP A 22 1.95 -8.47 -4.87
C ASP A 22 3.03 -7.41 -5.14
N PHE A 23 2.75 -6.15 -4.80
CA PHE A 23 3.70 -5.05 -4.96
C PHE A 23 4.95 -5.27 -4.09
N ILE A 24 4.76 -5.60 -2.80
CA ILE A 24 5.87 -5.80 -1.86
C ILE A 24 6.74 -6.98 -2.30
N THR A 25 6.13 -8.12 -2.65
CA THR A 25 6.86 -9.31 -3.11
C THR A 25 7.64 -9.05 -4.39
N LYS A 26 7.06 -8.33 -5.34
CA LYS A 26 7.71 -8.03 -6.63
C LYS A 26 8.83 -7.01 -6.51
N HIS A 27 8.59 -5.93 -5.77
CA HIS A 27 9.49 -4.77 -5.77
C HIS A 27 10.50 -4.77 -4.63
N GLN A 28 10.18 -5.44 -3.51
CA GLN A 28 10.97 -5.47 -2.28
C GLN A 28 11.45 -4.05 -1.90
N PRO A 29 10.51 -3.13 -1.59
CA PRO A 29 10.84 -1.77 -1.23
C PRO A 29 11.51 -1.73 0.16
N ASP A 30 12.53 -0.88 0.32
CA ASP A 30 13.08 -0.58 1.64
C ASP A 30 12.15 0.37 2.41
N VAL A 31 11.49 1.30 1.69
CA VAL A 31 10.45 2.19 2.23
C VAL A 31 9.30 2.30 1.24
N LEU A 32 8.07 2.14 1.74
CA LEU A 32 6.84 2.33 0.97
C LEU A 32 5.96 3.38 1.67
N CYS A 33 5.81 4.54 1.03
CA CYS A 33 4.92 5.61 1.47
C CYS A 33 3.57 5.48 0.78
N LEU A 34 2.48 5.53 1.54
CA LEU A 34 1.12 5.42 1.03
C LEU A 34 0.35 6.72 1.26
N GLN A 35 -0.38 7.19 0.24
CA GLN A 35 -1.25 8.37 0.34
C GLN A 35 -2.71 8.03 0.03
N GLU A 36 -3.62 8.88 0.50
CA GLU A 36 -5.07 8.69 0.36
C GLU A 36 -5.54 7.31 0.84
N THR A 37 -5.09 6.87 2.02
CA THR A 37 -5.46 5.54 2.55
C THR A 37 -6.96 5.42 2.82
N LYS A 38 -7.67 6.52 3.11
CA LYS A 38 -9.14 6.57 3.32
C LYS A 38 -9.64 5.45 4.26
N ALA A 39 -8.86 5.21 5.30
CA ALA A 39 -9.13 4.23 6.35
C ALA A 39 -9.00 4.91 7.72
N ASN A 40 -9.93 4.61 8.61
CA ASN A 40 -9.81 4.93 10.03
C ASN A 40 -8.91 3.89 10.72
N GLN A 41 -8.40 4.21 11.91
CA GLN A 41 -7.51 3.31 12.66
C GLN A 41 -8.10 1.91 12.88
N ASP A 42 -9.42 1.80 13.02
CA ASP A 42 -10.11 0.55 13.32
C ASP A 42 -10.45 -0.29 12.06
N GLN A 43 -10.04 0.13 10.87
CA GLN A 43 -10.55 -0.41 9.59
C GLN A 43 -9.55 -1.25 8.79
N ILE A 44 -8.38 -1.56 9.35
CA ILE A 44 -7.32 -2.36 8.74
C ILE A 44 -6.81 -3.37 9.76
#